data_AF-A0A0N4UVZ6-F1
#
_entry.id   AF-A0A0N4UVZ6-F1
#
_cell.length_a   1.000
_cell.length_b   1.000
_cell.length_c   1.000
_cell.angle_alpha   90.00
_cell.angle_beta   90.00
_cell.angle_gamma   90.00
#
_symmetry.space_group_name_H-M   'P 1'
#
loop_
_entity.id
_entity.type
_entity.pdbx_description
1 polymer ?
#
loop_
_entity_poly.entity_id
_entity_poly.type
_entity_poly.pdbx_seq_one_letter_code
_entity_poly.pdbx_strand_id
1 'polypeptide(L)'
;MRLATDEFLFERWSAGTAESGTSKGIENLSDLLQYFKRETDKWFPNAGLIVLFLMKQKNQDNYSIVKKVCDLDKGVASQCLTADTFRKMGAGRSGTRAVAHNICLKINVKMGGVNSRVYPSSPRWAKFFDRDSPTLHVGIDVTHPVQGRGGNSIATVVANVDIEGSRYEVSVKVQLPDQERLVYMADALRERILAFNEVNKRPPEHIVFYRDGISESEFQGTMGEELHSAKAACFKLGEEYRPTMSYIVIQKRHHTRFFVNDESDGIGKMRNIPPGTVVEEEVTSQDYSDFFLASHRLRLLILDLGLLNYYLGTTRPCHYYLLYDDWGCTSDEWQVGLGFYIIASFANELTFGLCHQYARTNKSVSIPAPVFYAHLACARASVHSYALRKKGDREVRQSELRASAEAPQMGPSIDSIGIIRKGKIGPVELYV
;
A
#
# COMPACT_ATOMS: atom_id res chain seq x y z
N MET A 1 20.07 18.40 2.70
CA MET A 1 19.50 18.33 1.34
C MET A 1 19.93 19.60 0.61
N ARG A 2 21.16 19.63 0.07
CA ARG A 2 21.59 20.71 -0.83
C ARG A 2 20.84 20.45 -2.14
N LEU A 3 19.82 21.25 -2.41
CA LEU A 3 19.30 21.36 -3.77
C LEU A 3 20.46 21.91 -4.58
N ALA A 4 21.06 21.04 -5.42
CA ALA A 4 22.03 21.45 -6.42
C ALA A 4 21.34 22.50 -7.28
N THR A 5 21.67 23.74 -6.95
CA THR A 5 21.40 24.91 -7.75
C THR A 5 22.46 24.87 -8.85
N ASP A 6 22.01 25.18 -10.06
CA ASP A 6 22.83 25.39 -11.25
C ASP A 6 23.26 24.10 -11.99
N GLU A 7 22.30 23.40 -12.63
CA GLU A 7 22.47 22.70 -13.93
C GLU A 7 21.27 21.78 -14.32
N PHE A 8 20.02 22.23 -14.14
CA PHE A 8 18.88 21.56 -14.79
C PHE A 8 18.28 22.49 -15.85
N LEU A 9 18.64 22.22 -17.11
CA LEU A 9 17.93 22.69 -18.29
C LEU A 9 16.51 22.12 -18.25
N PHE A 10 15.55 22.92 -17.82
CA PHE A 10 14.13 22.63 -17.97
C PHE A 10 13.74 22.83 -19.45
N GLU A 11 13.86 21.78 -20.26
CA GLU A 11 13.28 21.77 -21.61
C GLU A 11 11.75 21.68 -21.51
N ARG A 12 11.10 22.73 -22.03
CA ARG A 12 9.65 22.89 -22.10
C ARG A 12 9.08 21.94 -23.16
N TRP A 13 8.48 20.82 -22.75
CA TRP A 13 7.73 19.96 -23.67
C TRP A 13 6.29 20.46 -23.84
N SER A 14 6.07 21.32 -24.82
CA SER A 14 4.76 21.43 -25.49
C SER A 14 4.79 20.51 -26.71
N ALA A 15 3.68 19.80 -26.99
CA ALA A 15 3.52 18.94 -28.17
C ALA A 15 3.42 19.72 -29.50
N GLY A 16 4.22 20.77 -29.65
CA GLY A 16 4.35 21.63 -30.80
C GLY A 16 5.53 22.56 -30.51
N THR A 17 6.43 22.69 -31.48
CA THR A 17 7.70 23.46 -31.47
C THR A 17 8.84 22.86 -30.65
N ALA A 18 9.51 21.84 -31.21
CA ALA A 18 10.90 21.54 -30.89
C ALA A 18 11.80 22.21 -31.94
N GLU A 19 12.37 23.37 -31.61
CA GLU A 19 13.56 23.91 -32.27
C GLU A 19 14.70 23.93 -31.25
N SER A 20 15.42 22.81 -31.17
CA SER A 20 16.85 22.69 -30.83
C SER A 20 17.20 21.19 -30.73
N GLY A 21 18.35 20.81 -31.28
CA GLY A 21 18.70 19.45 -31.73
C GLY A 21 18.93 18.35 -30.68
N THR A 22 18.31 18.40 -29.51
CA THR A 22 18.50 17.44 -28.40
C THR A 22 17.40 16.37 -28.27
N SER A 23 16.26 16.52 -28.97
CA SER A 23 15.07 15.69 -28.79
C SER A 23 14.80 14.63 -29.87
N LYS A 24 15.82 14.18 -30.63
CA LYS A 24 15.62 13.09 -31.61
C LYS A 24 15.33 11.77 -30.87
N GLY A 25 14.08 11.31 -30.92
CA GLY A 25 13.67 9.98 -30.44
C GLY A 25 12.85 9.94 -29.13
N ILE A 26 12.37 11.08 -28.62
CA ILE A 26 11.43 11.11 -27.48
C ILE A 26 10.03 11.42 -28.01
N GLU A 27 9.19 10.38 -28.20
CA GLU A 27 7.84 10.53 -28.78
C GLU A 27 6.73 10.38 -27.73
N ASN A 28 7.03 9.68 -26.63
CA ASN A 28 6.06 9.37 -25.59
C ASN A 28 6.69 9.35 -24.19
N LEU A 29 5.83 9.19 -23.16
CA LEU A 29 6.25 9.15 -21.76
C LEU A 29 7.29 8.05 -21.47
N SER A 30 7.21 6.90 -22.14
CA SER A 30 8.16 5.82 -21.95
C SER A 30 9.56 6.22 -22.41
N ASP A 31 9.67 6.89 -23.57
CA ASP A 31 10.95 7.33 -24.13
C ASP A 31 11.59 8.39 -23.24
N LEU A 32 10.77 9.31 -22.71
CA LEU A 32 11.23 10.35 -21.79
C LEU A 32 11.79 9.75 -20.49
N LEU A 33 11.08 8.79 -19.89
CA LEU A 33 11.55 8.13 -18.68
C LEU A 33 12.82 7.31 -18.92
N GLN A 34 12.94 6.69 -20.10
CA GLN A 34 14.15 5.97 -20.49
C GLN A 34 15.34 6.91 -20.71
N TYR A 35 15.10 8.09 -21.30
CA TYR A 35 16.08 9.15 -21.41
C TYR A 35 16.57 9.59 -20.03
N PHE A 36 15.65 9.96 -19.12
CA PHE A 36 16.04 10.38 -17.76
C PHE A 36 16.79 9.30 -16.99
N LYS A 37 16.35 8.04 -17.09
CA LYS A 37 17.04 6.92 -16.46
C LYS A 37 18.47 6.80 -16.98
N ARG A 38 18.66 6.79 -18.30
CA ARG A 38 19.98 6.69 -18.94
C ARG A 38 20.90 7.85 -18.56
N GLU A 39 20.40 9.09 -18.58
CA GLU A 39 21.23 10.24 -18.18
C GLU A 39 21.55 10.19 -16.68
N THR A 40 20.61 9.77 -15.83
CA THR A 40 20.88 9.61 -14.39
C THR A 40 21.97 8.56 -14.15
N ASP A 41 21.87 7.40 -14.78
CA ASP A 41 22.85 6.32 -14.65
C ASP A 41 24.24 6.75 -15.15
N LYS A 42 24.29 7.59 -16.19
CA LYS A 42 25.53 8.13 -16.77
C LYS A 42 26.21 9.17 -15.86
N TRP A 43 25.45 10.15 -15.37
CA TRP A 43 26.01 11.29 -14.62
C TRP A 43 26.08 11.06 -13.11
N PHE A 44 25.21 10.20 -12.58
CA PHE A 44 25.06 9.93 -11.15
C PHE A 44 25.03 8.42 -10.88
N PRO A 45 26.14 7.70 -11.11
CA PRO A 45 26.20 6.27 -10.85
C PRO A 45 25.86 5.99 -9.38
N ASN A 46 24.95 5.04 -9.16
CA ASN A 46 24.37 4.66 -7.86
C ASN A 46 23.32 5.64 -7.26
N ALA A 47 22.92 6.69 -7.98
CA ALA A 47 21.80 7.51 -7.56
C ALA A 47 20.46 6.90 -8.01
N GLY A 48 19.47 6.92 -7.14
CA GLY A 48 18.09 6.61 -7.55
C GLY A 48 17.44 7.79 -8.27
N LEU A 49 16.64 7.50 -9.31
CA LEU A 49 15.79 8.48 -9.98
C LEU A 49 14.36 8.48 -9.45
N ILE A 50 13.84 9.66 -9.09
CA ILE A 50 12.40 9.89 -8.88
C ILE A 50 11.88 11.03 -9.75
N VAL A 51 10.73 10.81 -10.38
CA VAL A 51 10.05 11.82 -11.20
C VAL A 51 8.80 12.34 -10.48
N LEU A 52 8.71 13.66 -10.35
CA LEU A 52 7.53 14.35 -9.84
C LEU A 52 6.59 14.70 -10.99
N PHE A 53 5.35 14.21 -10.93
CA PHE A 53 4.33 14.50 -11.94
C PHE A 53 3.33 15.51 -11.40
N LEU A 54 3.33 16.73 -11.94
CA LEU A 54 2.35 17.76 -11.61
C LEU A 54 1.12 17.64 -12.52
N MET A 55 -0.03 17.37 -11.91
CA MET A 55 -1.30 17.20 -12.60
C MET A 55 -2.23 18.37 -12.29
N LYS A 56 -2.84 18.98 -13.31
CA LYS A 56 -3.78 20.10 -13.12
C LYS A 56 -4.87 19.78 -12.09
N GLN A 57 -5.44 18.59 -12.19
CA GLN A 57 -6.46 18.07 -11.28
C GLN A 57 -6.40 16.54 -11.20
N LYS A 58 -7.21 15.95 -10.32
CA LYS A 58 -7.36 14.49 -10.26
C LYS A 58 -7.92 13.99 -11.60
N ASN A 59 -7.18 13.10 -12.25
CA ASN A 59 -7.60 12.46 -13.49
C ASN A 59 -7.12 11.01 -13.46
N GLN A 60 -8.07 10.07 -13.42
CA GLN A 60 -7.78 8.65 -13.26
C GLN A 60 -7.02 8.09 -14.46
N ASP A 61 -7.35 8.52 -15.68
CA ASP A 61 -6.72 8.04 -16.92
C ASP A 61 -5.24 8.41 -16.95
N ASN A 62 -4.93 9.70 -16.79
CA ASN A 62 -3.55 10.18 -16.79
C ASN A 62 -2.75 9.54 -15.65
N TYR A 63 -3.35 9.42 -14.45
CA TYR A 63 -2.69 8.79 -13.32
C TYR A 63 -2.38 7.32 -13.59
N SER A 64 -3.32 6.60 -14.19
CA SER A 64 -3.16 5.18 -14.51
C SER A 64 -2.07 4.93 -15.56
N ILE A 65 -1.96 5.79 -16.57
CA ILE A 65 -0.90 5.74 -17.59
C ILE A 65 0.45 5.98 -16.94
N VAL A 66 0.59 7.05 -16.15
CA VAL A 66 1.84 7.36 -15.44
C VAL A 66 2.28 6.18 -14.56
N LYS A 67 1.36 5.61 -13.77
CA LYS A 67 1.68 4.48 -12.89
C LYS A 67 2.01 3.20 -13.64
N LYS A 68 1.30 2.90 -14.73
CA LYS A 68 1.63 1.75 -15.57
C LYS A 68 3.03 1.88 -16.16
N VAL A 69 3.35 3.01 -16.79
CA VAL A 69 4.66 3.20 -17.45
C VAL A 69 5.80 3.25 -16.42
N CYS A 70 5.63 3.98 -15.32
CA CYS A 70 6.67 4.08 -14.29
C CYS A 70 6.90 2.75 -13.57
N ASP A 71 5.83 2.08 -13.13
CA ASP A 71 5.94 0.92 -12.25
C ASP A 71 6.20 -0.38 -13.04
N LEU A 72 5.59 -0.56 -14.22
CA LEU A 72 5.67 -1.82 -14.99
C LEU A 72 6.64 -1.76 -16.16
N ASP A 73 6.70 -0.65 -16.90
CA ASP A 73 7.49 -0.60 -18.14
C ASP A 73 8.94 -0.17 -17.91
N LYS A 74 9.20 0.77 -16.99
CA LYS A 74 10.51 1.42 -16.84
C LYS A 74 11.18 1.22 -15.49
N GLY A 75 10.42 0.87 -14.45
CA GLY A 75 10.93 0.74 -13.09
C GLY A 75 11.53 2.06 -12.58
N VAL A 76 10.79 3.17 -12.71
CA VAL A 76 11.20 4.50 -12.26
C VAL A 76 10.28 4.97 -11.14
N ALA A 77 10.85 5.37 -10.01
CA ALA A 77 10.05 5.89 -8.89
C ALA A 77 9.30 7.15 -9.33
N SER A 78 8.02 7.25 -8.97
CA SER A 78 7.19 8.40 -9.36
C SER A 78 6.30 8.92 -8.24
N GLN A 79 6.19 10.25 -8.14
CA GLN A 79 5.29 10.92 -7.19
C GLN A 79 4.39 11.91 -7.93
N CYS A 80 3.10 11.56 -8.04
CA CYS A 80 2.10 12.43 -8.65
C CYS A 80 1.55 13.41 -7.60
N LEU A 81 1.40 14.67 -7.98
CA LEU A 81 0.85 15.75 -7.16
C LEU A 81 -0.21 16.49 -7.99
N THR A 82 -1.32 16.88 -7.38
CA THR A 82 -2.21 17.84 -8.04
C THR A 82 -1.65 19.26 -7.88
N ALA A 83 -1.99 20.18 -8.79
CA ALA A 83 -1.62 21.59 -8.67
C ALA A 83 -2.07 22.19 -7.32
N ASP A 84 -3.26 21.81 -6.83
CA ASP A 84 -3.73 22.16 -5.48
C ASP A 84 -2.80 21.62 -4.37
N THR A 85 -2.41 20.34 -4.45
CA THR A 85 -1.50 19.74 -3.46
C THR A 85 -0.14 20.43 -3.48
N PHE A 86 0.40 20.70 -4.67
CA PHE A 86 1.69 21.38 -4.83
C PHE A 86 1.68 22.78 -4.23
N ARG A 87 0.64 23.59 -4.50
CA ARG A 87 0.47 24.91 -3.86
C ARG A 87 0.40 24.81 -2.34
N LYS A 88 -0.33 23.82 -1.81
CA LYS A 88 -0.44 23.57 -0.36
C LYS A 88 0.87 23.09 0.28
N MET A 89 1.85 22.62 -0.48
CA MET A 89 3.17 22.27 0.07
C MET A 89 3.91 23.51 0.57
N GLY A 90 3.73 24.67 -0.06
CA GLY A 90 4.33 25.94 0.37
C GLY A 90 3.57 26.65 1.49
N ALA A 91 2.29 26.31 1.68
CA ALA A 91 1.39 26.97 2.63
C ALA A 91 1.69 26.60 4.09
N GLY A 92 1.58 27.59 4.99
CA GLY A 92 1.80 27.43 6.43
C GLY A 92 3.16 27.93 6.92
N ARG A 93 3.38 27.89 8.25
CA ARG A 93 4.65 28.30 8.87
C ARG A 93 5.76 27.30 8.50
N SER A 94 6.98 27.79 8.34
CA SER A 94 8.16 26.93 8.19
C SER A 94 8.21 25.95 9.38
N GLY A 95 8.42 24.65 9.10
CA GLY A 95 8.40 23.59 10.11
C GLY A 95 7.03 22.94 10.39
N THR A 96 5.90 23.53 9.97
CA THR A 96 4.56 22.93 10.17
C THR A 96 3.83 22.57 8.88
N ARG A 97 4.54 22.56 7.74
CA ARG A 97 4.01 22.21 6.41
C ARG A 97 3.66 20.73 6.31
N ALA A 98 2.52 20.34 6.88
CA ALA A 98 2.08 18.94 6.97
C ALA A 98 1.94 18.27 5.59
N VAL A 99 1.52 19.02 4.56
CA VAL A 99 1.41 18.48 3.19
C VAL A 99 2.79 18.16 2.64
N ALA A 100 3.75 19.09 2.73
CA ALA A 100 5.12 18.86 2.28
C ALA A 100 5.76 17.68 3.03
N HIS A 101 5.63 17.66 4.36
CA HIS A 101 6.12 16.57 5.21
C HIS A 101 5.61 15.19 4.75
N ASN A 102 4.29 15.04 4.56
CA ASN A 102 3.70 13.77 4.12
C ASN A 102 4.10 13.37 2.69
N ILE A 103 4.43 14.32 1.83
CA ILE A 103 4.98 14.04 0.49
C ILE A 103 6.44 13.58 0.62
N CYS A 104 7.25 14.24 1.43
CA CYS A 104 8.64 13.84 1.70
C CYS A 104 8.72 12.43 2.29
N LEU A 105 7.84 12.08 3.24
CA LEU A 105 7.76 10.72 3.80
C LEU A 105 7.56 9.67 2.69
N LYS A 106 6.68 9.95 1.71
CA LYS A 106 6.43 9.05 0.57
C LYS A 106 7.59 8.98 -0.40
N ILE A 107 8.27 10.11 -0.63
CA ILE A 107 9.43 10.17 -1.51
C ILE A 107 10.57 9.34 -0.89
N ASN A 108 10.87 9.55 0.39
CA ASN A 108 11.96 8.86 1.08
C ASN A 108 11.83 7.34 0.95
N VAL A 109 10.65 6.77 1.25
CA VAL A 109 10.44 5.31 1.16
C VAL A 109 10.46 4.76 -0.26
N LYS A 110 10.07 5.54 -1.27
CA LYS A 110 10.18 5.13 -2.68
C LYS A 110 11.63 5.08 -3.16
N MET A 111 12.51 5.82 -2.49
CA MET A 111 13.94 5.85 -2.73
C MET A 111 14.70 4.88 -1.83
N GLY A 112 14.01 3.98 -1.12
CA GLY A 112 14.61 2.98 -0.23
C GLY A 112 14.97 3.49 1.16
N GLY A 113 14.66 4.74 1.49
CA GLY A 113 14.88 5.32 2.81
C GLY A 113 13.89 4.82 3.86
N VAL A 114 14.30 4.87 5.13
CA VAL A 114 13.47 4.52 6.29
C VAL A 114 13.13 5.80 7.06
N ASN A 115 11.84 6.05 7.33
CA ASN A 115 11.38 7.26 8.01
C ASN A 115 11.45 7.16 9.53
N SER A 116 11.07 6.00 10.07
CA SER A 116 10.98 5.72 11.50
C SER A 116 11.06 4.22 11.73
N ARG A 117 11.42 3.83 12.95
CA ARG A 117 11.44 2.45 13.43
C ARG A 117 10.87 2.44 14.85
N VAL A 118 10.22 1.35 15.26
CA VAL A 118 9.93 1.10 16.67
C VAL A 118 11.27 1.01 17.43
N TYR A 119 11.35 1.62 18.61
CA TYR A 119 12.58 1.69 19.38
C TYR A 119 12.84 0.36 20.12
N PRO A 120 14.00 -0.29 19.96
CA PRO A 120 14.23 -1.65 20.45
C PRO A 120 14.54 -1.75 21.96
N SER A 121 14.40 -0.67 22.74
CA SER A 121 14.92 -0.62 24.11
C SER A 121 14.07 -1.30 25.17
N SER A 122 12.86 -1.76 24.83
CA SER A 122 12.10 -2.57 25.77
C SER A 122 12.40 -4.03 25.47
N PRO A 123 12.77 -4.85 26.47
CA PRO A 123 12.82 -6.31 26.31
C PRO A 123 11.52 -6.87 25.72
N ARG A 124 10.39 -6.17 25.92
CA ARG A 124 9.07 -6.46 25.34
C ARG A 124 9.06 -6.59 23.81
N TRP A 125 9.97 -5.89 23.14
CA TRP A 125 10.07 -5.89 21.68
C TRP A 125 11.13 -6.86 21.15
N ALA A 126 11.73 -7.72 21.99
CA ALA A 126 12.84 -8.59 21.57
C ALA A 126 12.48 -9.43 20.33
N LYS A 127 11.32 -10.08 20.32
CA LYS A 127 10.82 -10.88 19.17
C LYS A 127 10.51 -10.07 17.90
N PHE A 128 10.32 -8.75 18.02
CA PHE A 128 10.16 -7.86 16.87
C PHE A 128 11.51 -7.59 16.17
N PHE A 129 12.61 -7.59 16.92
CA PHE A 129 13.93 -7.18 16.44
C PHE A 129 15.01 -8.25 16.56
N ASP A 130 14.64 -9.49 16.90
CA ASP A 130 15.56 -10.58 17.09
C ASP A 130 16.24 -10.93 15.75
N ARG A 131 17.55 -10.71 15.69
CA ARG A 131 18.36 -11.03 14.49
C ARG A 131 18.70 -12.51 14.41
N ASP A 132 18.71 -13.19 15.55
CA ASP A 132 19.00 -14.61 15.66
C ASP A 132 17.73 -15.45 15.49
N SER A 133 16.56 -14.89 15.81
CA SER A 133 15.24 -15.47 15.56
C SER A 133 14.30 -14.53 14.78
N PRO A 134 14.65 -14.18 13.52
CA PRO A 134 13.93 -13.19 12.73
C PRO A 134 12.46 -13.52 12.46
N THR A 135 11.62 -12.47 12.50
CA THR A 135 10.18 -12.57 12.20
C THR A 135 9.82 -11.95 10.85
N LEU A 136 9.05 -12.70 10.04
CA LEU A 136 8.41 -12.22 8.82
C LEU A 136 6.94 -11.84 9.10
N HIS A 137 6.62 -10.56 9.05
CA HIS A 137 5.28 -10.01 9.17
C HIS A 137 4.62 -9.90 7.79
N VAL A 138 3.64 -10.74 7.55
CA VAL A 138 2.96 -10.88 6.26
C VAL A 138 1.56 -10.26 6.35
N GLY A 139 1.24 -9.34 5.45
CA GLY A 139 -0.10 -8.77 5.27
C GLY A 139 -0.74 -9.31 4.01
N ILE A 140 -1.98 -9.76 4.13
CA ILE A 140 -2.73 -10.37 3.02
C ILE A 140 -4.06 -9.63 2.86
N ASP A 141 -4.34 -9.20 1.64
CA ASP A 141 -5.62 -8.61 1.26
C ASP A 141 -6.06 -9.13 -0.11
N VAL A 142 -7.35 -9.38 -0.23
CA VAL A 142 -8.01 -9.68 -1.50
C VAL A 142 -9.07 -8.61 -1.73
N THR A 143 -9.01 -7.98 -2.90
CA THR A 143 -9.97 -6.95 -3.29
C THR A 143 -10.78 -7.44 -4.49
N HIS A 144 -12.09 -7.31 -4.37
CA HIS A 144 -13.05 -7.57 -5.44
C HIS A 144 -13.38 -6.32 -6.25
N PRO A 145 -13.74 -6.47 -7.53
CA PRO A 145 -14.39 -5.40 -8.30
C PRO A 145 -15.65 -4.91 -7.58
N VAL A 146 -16.03 -3.66 -7.85
CA VAL A 146 -17.32 -3.14 -7.37
C VAL A 146 -18.45 -4.00 -7.94
N GLN A 147 -19.37 -4.45 -7.09
CA GLN A 147 -20.54 -5.24 -7.50
C GLN A 147 -21.24 -4.63 -8.73
N GLY A 148 -21.55 -5.47 -9.72
CA GLY A 148 -22.14 -5.05 -10.99
C GLY A 148 -21.15 -4.49 -12.02
N ARG A 149 -19.88 -4.25 -11.65
CA ARG A 149 -18.79 -4.01 -12.60
C ARG A 149 -17.98 -5.30 -12.75
N GLY A 150 -18.16 -5.99 -13.87
CA GLY A 150 -17.37 -7.19 -14.18
C GLY A 150 -15.86 -6.95 -14.03
N GLY A 151 -15.15 -7.91 -13.46
CA GLY A 151 -13.72 -7.79 -13.21
C GLY A 151 -13.16 -8.99 -12.47
N ASN A 152 -11.83 -9.00 -12.37
CA ASN A 152 -11.10 -10.04 -11.66
C ASN A 152 -10.79 -9.56 -10.24
N SER A 153 -10.75 -10.49 -9.29
CA SER A 153 -10.27 -10.17 -7.95
C SER A 153 -8.75 -10.03 -7.97
N ILE A 154 -8.20 -9.29 -7.02
CA ILE A 154 -6.76 -9.07 -6.90
C ILE A 154 -6.34 -9.46 -5.50
N ALA A 155 -5.43 -10.43 -5.40
CA ALA A 155 -4.79 -10.81 -4.16
C ALA A 155 -3.39 -10.20 -4.05
N THR A 156 -3.04 -9.76 -2.86
CA THR A 156 -1.73 -9.25 -2.55
C THR A 156 -1.18 -9.84 -1.26
N VAL A 157 0.10 -10.17 -1.30
CA VAL A 157 0.88 -10.63 -0.14
C VAL A 157 2.04 -9.65 0.01
N VAL A 158 2.09 -9.00 1.16
CA VAL A 158 3.13 -8.01 1.48
C VAL A 158 3.89 -8.49 2.69
N ALA A 159 5.22 -8.45 2.67
CA ALA A 159 6.02 -8.83 3.82
C ALA A 159 7.19 -7.87 4.03
N ASN A 160 7.63 -7.73 5.28
CA ASN A 160 8.85 -6.98 5.56
C ASN A 160 10.06 -7.67 4.93
N VAL A 161 11.07 -6.88 4.60
CA VAL A 161 12.37 -7.38 4.12
C VAL A 161 13.49 -7.16 5.12
N ASP A 162 13.33 -6.24 6.06
CA ASP A 162 14.28 -5.98 7.14
C ASP A 162 13.76 -6.50 8.48
N ILE A 163 14.71 -6.82 9.38
CA ILE A 163 14.44 -7.25 10.76
C ILE A 163 13.54 -6.23 11.47
N GLU A 164 13.76 -4.93 11.24
CA GLU A 164 13.05 -3.87 11.93
C GLU A 164 11.62 -3.62 11.42
N GLY A 165 11.09 -4.44 10.52
CA GLY A 165 9.71 -4.35 10.03
C GLY A 165 9.39 -2.98 9.42
N SER A 166 10.33 -2.35 8.73
CA SER A 166 10.25 -0.96 8.27
C SER A 166 10.16 -0.84 6.75
N ARG A 167 10.71 -1.81 6.01
CA ARG A 167 10.64 -1.91 4.56
C ARG A 167 9.84 -3.13 4.17
N TYR A 168 8.97 -2.98 3.17
CA TYR A 168 8.05 -4.03 2.73
C TYR A 168 8.09 -4.18 1.22
N GLU A 169 7.96 -5.41 0.75
CA GLU A 169 7.81 -5.74 -0.65
C GLU A 169 6.49 -6.45 -0.92
N VAL A 170 5.95 -6.30 -2.12
CA VAL A 170 4.64 -6.82 -2.55
C VAL A 170 4.74 -7.92 -3.61
N SER A 171 3.98 -9.01 -3.43
CA SER A 171 3.63 -9.98 -4.47
C SER A 171 2.15 -9.77 -4.81
N VAL A 172 1.82 -9.71 -6.10
CA VAL A 172 0.47 -9.39 -6.58
C VAL A 172 0.03 -10.46 -7.58
N LYS A 173 -1.22 -10.93 -7.45
CA LYS A 173 -1.85 -11.81 -8.42
C LYS A 173 -3.26 -11.35 -8.76
N VAL A 174 -3.59 -11.39 -10.05
CA VAL A 174 -4.97 -11.27 -10.53
C VAL A 174 -5.57 -12.67 -10.55
N GLN A 175 -6.73 -12.83 -9.91
CA GLN A 175 -7.44 -14.11 -9.79
C GLN A 175 -8.85 -14.03 -10.34
N LEU A 176 -9.53 -15.18 -10.38
CA LEU A 176 -10.90 -15.23 -10.89
C LEU A 176 -11.84 -14.32 -10.08
N PRO A 177 -12.94 -13.84 -10.70
CA PRO A 177 -13.94 -13.04 -10.00
C PRO A 177 -14.44 -13.73 -8.73
N ASP A 178 -14.72 -12.93 -7.69
CA ASP A 178 -15.33 -13.34 -6.42
C ASP A 178 -14.60 -14.48 -5.67
N GLN A 179 -13.32 -14.71 -5.99
CA GLN A 179 -12.45 -15.58 -5.22
C GLN A 179 -11.87 -14.81 -4.04
N GLU A 180 -12.30 -15.08 -2.81
CA GLU A 180 -11.67 -14.53 -1.59
C GLU A 180 -10.39 -15.31 -1.22
N ARG A 181 -10.26 -16.54 -1.72
CA ARG A 181 -9.15 -17.43 -1.37
C ARG A 181 -7.90 -17.12 -2.17
N LEU A 182 -6.74 -17.22 -1.52
CA LEU A 182 -5.47 -16.89 -2.15
C LEU A 182 -4.89 -18.12 -2.87
N VAL A 183 -5.12 -18.20 -4.18
CA VAL A 183 -4.67 -19.33 -5.03
C VAL A 183 -3.13 -19.39 -5.19
N TYR A 184 -2.43 -18.30 -4.94
CA TYR A 184 -0.99 -18.12 -5.20
C TYR A 184 -0.14 -18.04 -3.92
N MET A 185 -0.60 -18.63 -2.82
CA MET A 185 0.00 -18.40 -1.49
C MET A 185 1.42 -18.95 -1.40
N ALA A 186 1.63 -20.14 -1.94
CA ALA A 186 2.92 -20.81 -1.85
C ALA A 186 4.03 -20.03 -2.57
N ASP A 187 3.75 -19.57 -3.80
CA ASP A 187 4.71 -18.83 -4.59
C ASP A 187 4.95 -17.42 -4.04
N ALA A 188 3.89 -16.70 -3.65
CA ALA A 188 4.02 -15.39 -3.04
C ALA A 188 4.84 -15.43 -1.75
N LEU A 189 4.55 -16.39 -0.85
CA LEU A 189 5.31 -16.53 0.38
C LEU A 189 6.77 -16.90 0.10
N ARG A 190 7.03 -17.78 -0.86
CA ARG A 190 8.39 -18.11 -1.31
C ARG A 190 9.15 -16.86 -1.77
N GLU A 191 8.55 -16.03 -2.61
CA GLU A 191 9.14 -14.77 -3.05
C GLU A 191 9.48 -13.85 -1.87
N ARG A 192 8.59 -13.77 -0.86
CA ARG A 192 8.80 -12.94 0.34
C ARG A 192 9.93 -13.46 1.22
N ILE A 193 9.99 -14.78 1.45
CA ILE A 193 11.07 -15.40 2.22
C ILE A 193 12.43 -15.20 1.53
N LEU A 194 12.49 -15.35 0.20
CA LEU A 194 13.72 -15.13 -0.55
C LEU A 194 14.19 -13.67 -0.48
N ALA A 195 13.28 -12.70 -0.64
CA ALA A 195 13.61 -11.28 -0.51
C ALA A 195 14.10 -10.93 0.91
N PHE A 196 13.48 -11.49 1.94
CA PHE A 196 13.93 -11.34 3.32
C PHE A 196 15.33 -11.94 3.54
N ASN A 197 15.56 -13.15 3.03
CA ASN A 197 16.86 -13.82 3.15
C ASN A 197 17.96 -13.09 2.38
N GLU A 198 17.65 -12.46 1.25
CA GLU A 198 18.61 -11.66 0.48
C GLU A 198 19.14 -10.48 1.30
N VAL A 199 18.28 -9.83 2.08
CA VAL A 199 18.64 -8.68 2.92
C VAL A 199 19.33 -9.11 4.21
N ASN A 200 18.79 -10.12 4.91
CA ASN A 200 19.23 -10.47 6.26
C ASN A 200 20.26 -11.61 6.31
N LYS A 201 20.50 -12.28 5.17
CA LYS A 201 21.37 -13.46 5.05
C LYS A 201 20.96 -14.63 5.96
N ARG A 202 19.70 -14.62 6.39
CA ARG A 202 19.06 -15.64 7.21
C ARG A 202 17.56 -15.70 6.86
N PRO A 203 16.97 -16.90 6.72
CA PRO A 203 15.53 -17.03 6.58
C PRO A 203 14.82 -16.68 7.90
N PRO A 204 13.54 -16.27 7.87
CA PRO A 204 12.77 -16.02 9.08
C PRO A 204 12.55 -17.32 9.87
N GLU A 205 12.69 -17.28 11.20
CA GLU A 205 12.35 -18.41 12.08
C GLU A 205 10.85 -18.40 12.43
N HIS A 206 10.21 -17.23 12.30
CA HIS A 206 8.80 -17.00 12.66
C HIS A 206 8.07 -16.27 11.54
N ILE A 207 6.84 -16.68 11.22
CA ILE A 207 5.99 -16.03 10.21
C ILE A 207 4.65 -15.67 10.82
N VAL A 208 4.30 -14.38 10.82
CA VAL A 208 3.02 -13.89 11.33
C VAL A 208 2.19 -13.37 10.18
N PHE A 209 1.06 -14.04 9.90
CA PHE A 209 0.10 -13.64 8.89
C PHE A 209 -0.97 -12.73 9.48
N TYR A 210 -1.24 -11.62 8.80
CA TYR A 210 -2.35 -10.72 9.04
C TYR A 210 -3.26 -10.71 7.81
N ARG A 211 -4.38 -11.43 7.87
CA ARG A 211 -5.35 -11.60 6.77
C ARG A 211 -6.55 -10.66 6.96
N ASP A 212 -6.81 -9.77 6.01
CA ASP A 212 -8.00 -8.90 6.01
C ASP A 212 -8.94 -9.20 4.85
N GLY A 213 -10.24 -9.24 5.13
CA GLY A 213 -11.27 -9.41 4.09
C GLY A 213 -12.01 -10.74 4.11
N ILE A 214 -11.86 -11.55 5.15
CA ILE A 214 -12.66 -12.78 5.31
C ILE A 214 -13.67 -12.67 6.45
N SER A 215 -14.83 -13.30 6.25
CA SER A 215 -15.90 -13.39 7.25
C SER A 215 -15.68 -14.55 8.22
N GLU A 216 -16.32 -14.52 9.39
CA GLU A 216 -16.21 -15.59 10.40
C GLU A 216 -16.53 -16.98 9.85
N SER A 217 -17.54 -17.09 8.97
CA SER A 217 -17.90 -18.36 8.32
C SER A 217 -16.79 -18.95 7.44
N GLU A 218 -15.82 -18.14 7.02
CA GLU A 218 -14.74 -18.53 6.13
C GLU A 218 -13.41 -18.79 6.86
N PHE A 219 -13.35 -18.51 8.17
CA PHE A 219 -12.13 -18.54 8.97
C PHE A 219 -11.39 -19.88 8.86
N GLN A 220 -12.02 -20.97 9.25
CA GLN A 220 -11.38 -22.29 9.30
C GLN A 220 -10.97 -22.79 7.90
N GLY A 221 -11.85 -22.64 6.92
CA GLY A 221 -11.59 -23.08 5.55
C GLY A 221 -10.42 -22.31 4.92
N THR A 222 -10.43 -20.98 5.04
CA THR A 222 -9.38 -20.13 4.44
C THR A 222 -8.05 -20.30 5.15
N MET A 223 -8.05 -20.29 6.49
CA MET A 223 -6.84 -20.50 7.29
C MET A 223 -6.19 -21.85 6.98
N GLY A 224 -6.99 -22.94 6.91
CA GLY A 224 -6.48 -24.28 6.61
C GLY A 224 -5.80 -24.37 5.24
N GLU A 225 -6.44 -23.84 4.19
CA GLU A 225 -5.89 -23.86 2.83
C GLU A 225 -4.64 -22.97 2.67
N GLU A 226 -4.68 -21.76 3.22
CA GLU A 226 -3.56 -20.80 3.14
C GLU A 226 -2.36 -21.27 3.96
N LEU A 227 -2.56 -21.79 5.17
CA LEU A 227 -1.47 -22.34 5.99
C LEU A 227 -0.89 -23.62 5.39
N HIS A 228 -1.72 -24.51 4.84
CA HIS A 228 -1.22 -25.69 4.14
C HIS A 228 -0.29 -25.29 2.98
N SER A 229 -0.72 -24.29 2.19
CA SER A 229 0.08 -23.76 1.08
C SER A 229 1.37 -23.07 1.57
N ALA A 230 1.31 -22.34 2.68
CA ALA A 230 2.47 -21.70 3.30
C ALA A 230 3.50 -22.72 3.81
N LYS A 231 3.05 -23.77 4.50
CA LYS A 231 3.90 -24.89 4.96
C LYS A 231 4.54 -25.61 3.78
N ALA A 232 3.80 -25.86 2.70
CA ALA A 232 4.33 -26.45 1.49
C ALA A 232 5.40 -25.57 0.81
N ALA A 233 5.25 -24.24 0.86
CA ALA A 233 6.28 -23.33 0.35
C ALA A 233 7.57 -23.38 1.18
N CYS A 234 7.45 -23.43 2.50
CA CYS A 234 8.61 -23.57 3.39
C CYS A 234 9.33 -24.90 3.14
N PHE A 235 8.59 -26.01 3.04
CA PHE A 235 9.13 -27.32 2.70
C PHE A 235 9.91 -27.32 1.38
N LYS A 236 9.39 -26.64 0.35
CA LYS A 236 10.05 -26.52 -0.97
C LYS A 236 11.32 -25.65 -0.95
N LEU A 237 11.47 -24.77 0.03
CA LEU A 237 12.68 -23.95 0.20
C LEU A 237 13.79 -24.73 0.91
N GLY A 238 13.44 -25.65 1.80
CA GLY A 238 14.36 -26.58 2.44
C GLY A 238 13.60 -27.67 3.18
N GLU A 239 14.03 -28.92 3.03
CA GLU A 239 13.34 -30.07 3.62
C GLU A 239 13.24 -29.97 5.15
N GLU A 240 14.22 -29.34 5.81
CA GLU A 240 14.23 -29.11 7.27
C GLU A 240 13.69 -27.74 7.68
N TYR A 241 13.40 -26.84 6.74
CA TYR A 241 12.93 -25.50 7.07
C TYR A 241 11.48 -25.52 7.55
N ARG A 242 11.29 -25.30 8.86
CA ARG A 242 10.00 -25.34 9.57
C ARG A 242 9.88 -24.13 10.50
N PRO A 243 9.69 -22.91 9.94
CA PRO A 243 9.45 -21.75 10.79
C PRO A 243 8.12 -21.92 11.53
N THR A 244 8.02 -21.33 12.72
CA THR A 244 6.73 -21.22 13.40
C THR A 244 5.84 -20.23 12.65
N MET A 245 4.53 -20.39 12.77
CA MET A 245 3.50 -19.62 12.12
C MET A 245 2.41 -19.20 13.11
N SER A 246 1.99 -17.95 13.00
CA SER A 246 0.78 -17.42 13.65
C SER A 246 -0.12 -16.80 12.60
N TYR A 247 -1.42 -17.08 12.64
CA TYR A 247 -2.40 -16.63 11.65
C TYR A 247 -3.48 -15.77 12.31
N ILE A 248 -3.43 -14.47 12.05
CA ILE A 248 -4.32 -13.46 12.61
C ILE A 248 -5.23 -12.91 11.53
N VAL A 249 -6.54 -13.04 11.71
CA VAL A 249 -7.55 -12.40 10.87
C VAL A 249 -7.89 -11.04 11.43
N ILE A 250 -8.03 -10.06 10.54
CA ILE A 250 -8.38 -8.68 10.86
C ILE A 250 -9.79 -8.38 10.35
N GLN A 251 -10.66 -7.90 11.24
CA GLN A 251 -11.95 -7.35 10.90
C GLN A 251 -12.01 -5.86 11.26
N LYS A 252 -11.88 -5.01 10.24
CA LYS A 252 -11.92 -3.53 10.39
C LYS A 252 -13.34 -2.94 10.24
N ARG A 253 -14.32 -3.74 9.82
CA ARG A 253 -15.69 -3.32 9.52
C ARG A 253 -16.68 -4.13 10.35
N HIS A 254 -16.96 -3.65 11.55
CA HIS A 254 -17.97 -4.23 12.45
C HIS A 254 -18.75 -3.12 13.18
N HIS A 255 -19.77 -3.53 13.93
CA HIS A 255 -20.70 -2.63 14.61
C HIS A 255 -20.27 -2.25 16.03
N THR A 256 -19.34 -2.99 16.65
CA THR A 256 -18.81 -2.75 18.02
C THR A 256 -18.12 -1.40 18.18
N ARG A 257 -18.45 -0.68 19.26
CA ARG A 257 -17.82 0.59 19.67
C ARG A 257 -17.57 0.55 21.17
N PHE A 258 -16.44 1.08 21.62
CA PHE A 258 -16.14 1.26 23.04
C PHE A 258 -16.15 2.73 23.41
N PHE A 259 -16.50 2.98 24.66
CA PHE A 259 -16.59 4.31 25.27
C PHE A 259 -15.84 4.27 26.61
N VAL A 260 -15.29 5.40 27.00
CA VAL A 260 -14.66 5.54 28.32
C VAL A 260 -15.75 5.63 29.39
N ASN A 261 -15.51 5.01 30.54
CA ASN A 261 -16.41 5.13 31.70
C ASN A 261 -16.22 6.48 32.38
N ASP A 262 -14.96 6.89 32.58
CA ASP A 262 -14.61 8.22 33.07
C ASP A 262 -14.29 9.15 31.90
N GLU A 263 -14.90 10.33 31.91
CA GLU A 263 -14.71 11.36 30.89
C GLU A 263 -13.27 11.89 30.83
N SER A 264 -12.50 11.76 31.91
CA SER A 264 -11.11 12.17 32.02
C SER A 264 -10.13 11.26 31.28
N ASP A 265 -10.48 9.99 31.07
CA ASP A 265 -9.70 9.02 30.27
C ASP A 265 -9.89 9.24 28.75
N GLY A 266 -10.92 10.00 28.38
CA GLY A 266 -11.29 10.26 26.99
C GLY A 266 -10.35 11.23 26.28
N ILE A 267 -9.96 10.90 25.04
CA ILE A 267 -9.11 11.76 24.22
C ILE A 267 -9.94 12.64 23.29
N GLY A 268 -9.65 13.95 23.37
CA GLY A 268 -10.20 14.96 22.47
C GLY A 268 -11.66 15.32 22.79
N LYS A 269 -12.24 16.19 21.97
CA LYS A 269 -13.59 16.75 22.21
C LYS A 269 -14.69 15.69 22.28
N MET A 270 -14.52 14.57 21.56
CA MET A 270 -15.49 13.47 21.51
C MET A 270 -15.23 12.41 22.58
N ARG A 271 -14.23 12.60 23.46
CA ARG A 271 -13.86 11.66 24.53
C ARG A 271 -13.77 10.21 24.06
N ASN A 272 -13.10 10.02 22.91
CA ASN A 272 -12.86 8.69 22.38
C ASN A 272 -11.88 7.93 23.27
N ILE A 273 -11.99 6.59 23.27
CA ILE A 273 -10.99 5.71 23.90
C ILE A 273 -9.56 6.05 23.42
N PRO A 274 -8.56 5.99 24.31
CA PRO A 274 -7.18 6.30 23.96
C PRO A 274 -6.59 5.27 22.97
N PRO A 275 -5.73 5.69 22.03
CA PRO A 275 -4.97 4.75 21.20
C PRO A 275 -4.14 3.79 22.05
N GLY A 276 -4.20 2.50 21.73
CA GLY A 276 -3.63 1.43 22.53
C GLY A 276 -4.62 0.79 23.51
N THR A 277 -5.88 1.24 23.56
CA THR A 277 -6.93 0.51 24.29
C THR A 277 -7.12 -0.87 23.67
N VAL A 278 -7.04 -1.90 24.51
CA VAL A 278 -7.23 -3.30 24.17
C VAL A 278 -8.43 -3.84 24.96
N VAL A 279 -9.27 -4.65 24.32
CA VAL A 279 -10.39 -5.36 24.96
C VAL A 279 -10.30 -6.83 24.57
N GLU A 280 -10.05 -7.69 25.56
CA GLU A 280 -9.82 -9.13 25.40
C GLU A 280 -10.89 -9.99 26.07
N GLU A 281 -11.75 -9.38 26.89
CA GLU A 281 -12.72 -10.08 27.73
C GLU A 281 -14.15 -9.55 27.51
N GLU A 282 -15.12 -10.32 28.01
CA GLU A 282 -16.58 -10.08 28.05
C GLU A 282 -17.30 -10.00 26.69
N VAL A 283 -16.74 -9.30 25.72
CA VAL A 283 -17.34 -9.05 24.40
C VAL A 283 -16.58 -9.69 23.24
N THR A 284 -15.61 -10.54 23.59
CA THR A 284 -14.81 -11.38 22.69
C THR A 284 -15.50 -12.72 22.43
N SER A 285 -14.99 -13.48 21.48
CA SER A 285 -15.54 -14.78 21.10
C SER A 285 -15.38 -15.82 22.21
N GLN A 286 -16.35 -16.73 22.32
CA GLN A 286 -16.21 -17.92 23.16
C GLN A 286 -15.45 -19.05 22.44
N ASP A 287 -15.41 -18.99 21.11
CA ASP A 287 -14.88 -20.06 20.26
C ASP A 287 -13.45 -19.78 19.76
N TYR A 288 -13.03 -18.51 19.78
CA TYR A 288 -11.75 -18.07 19.24
C TYR A 288 -10.94 -17.29 20.27
N SER A 289 -9.62 -17.27 20.11
CA SER A 289 -8.75 -16.30 20.78
C SER A 289 -8.76 -14.99 19.99
N ASP A 290 -9.47 -13.99 20.48
CA ASP A 290 -9.66 -12.71 19.79
C ASP A 290 -9.53 -11.51 20.72
N PHE A 291 -9.27 -10.34 20.12
CA PHE A 291 -9.16 -9.08 20.85
C PHE A 291 -9.52 -7.89 19.96
N PHE A 292 -10.02 -6.83 20.60
CA PHE A 292 -10.15 -5.53 19.95
C PHE A 292 -8.95 -4.65 20.29
N LEU A 293 -8.40 -3.95 19.30
CA LEU A 293 -7.36 -2.95 19.50
C LEU A 293 -7.73 -1.64 18.83
N ALA A 294 -7.82 -0.58 19.63
CA ALA A 294 -7.97 0.79 19.17
C ALA A 294 -6.60 1.40 18.88
N SER A 295 -5.99 1.10 17.74
CA SER A 295 -4.58 1.48 17.49
C SER A 295 -4.35 2.94 17.09
N HIS A 296 -5.38 3.68 16.70
CA HIS A 296 -5.23 5.01 16.09
C HIS A 296 -5.99 6.09 16.85
N ARG A 297 -5.45 7.30 16.79
CA ARG A 297 -6.20 8.49 17.16
C ARG A 297 -7.06 8.92 15.98
N LEU A 298 -8.34 9.17 16.23
CA LEU A 298 -9.22 9.73 15.21
C LEU A 298 -8.67 11.08 14.71
N ARG A 299 -8.66 11.27 13.39
CA ARG A 299 -8.06 12.43 12.73
C ARG A 299 -8.81 13.73 13.08
N LEU A 300 -8.06 14.71 13.60
CA LEU A 300 -8.46 16.11 13.64
C LEU A 300 -8.64 16.61 12.20
N LEU A 301 -9.84 16.97 11.79
CA LEU A 301 -10.06 17.71 10.54
C LEU A 301 -10.05 19.19 10.90
N ILE A 302 -8.96 19.90 10.56
CA ILE A 302 -9.01 21.36 10.49
C ILE A 302 -9.77 21.66 9.20
N LEU A 303 -11.05 22.02 9.31
CA LEU A 303 -11.73 22.70 8.21
C LEU A 303 -11.01 24.04 8.01
N ASP A 304 -10.72 24.41 6.76
CA ASP A 304 -9.97 25.60 6.32
C ASP A 304 -10.62 26.96 6.73
N LEU A 305 -11.48 26.99 7.75
CA LEU A 305 -12.16 28.18 8.28
C LEU A 305 -11.73 28.57 9.71
N GLY A 306 -10.67 27.94 10.26
CA GLY A 306 -9.96 28.46 11.43
C GLY A 306 -10.76 28.58 12.74
N LEU A 307 -12.01 28.11 12.81
CA LEU A 307 -12.91 28.40 13.93
C LEU A 307 -13.48 27.20 14.68
N LEU A 308 -13.22 25.94 14.31
CA LEU A 308 -13.58 24.81 15.19
C LEU A 308 -12.75 23.53 14.96
N ASN A 309 -12.17 23.03 16.05
CA ASN A 309 -11.57 21.70 16.16
C ASN A 309 -12.67 20.63 16.20
N TYR A 310 -13.04 20.05 15.06
CA TYR A 310 -13.97 18.91 15.02
C TYR A 310 -13.22 17.59 14.75
N TYR A 311 -13.37 16.64 15.67
CA TYR A 311 -13.11 15.23 15.48
C TYR A 311 -14.39 14.60 14.92
N LEU A 312 -14.35 13.94 13.76
CA LEU A 312 -15.54 13.34 13.15
C LEU A 312 -15.71 11.87 13.59
N GLY A 313 -16.53 11.64 14.62
CA GLY A 313 -17.08 10.32 14.96
C GLY A 313 -16.39 9.54 16.09
N THR A 314 -16.93 8.35 16.36
CA THR A 314 -16.46 7.39 17.38
C THR A 314 -15.32 6.54 16.82
N THR A 315 -14.26 6.33 17.62
CA THR A 315 -13.18 5.39 17.27
C THR A 315 -13.76 4.02 16.94
N ARG A 316 -13.33 3.47 15.80
CA ARG A 316 -13.62 2.07 15.44
C ARG A 316 -12.38 1.26 15.81
N PRO A 317 -12.38 0.55 16.95
CA PRO A 317 -11.31 -0.41 17.23
C PRO A 317 -11.32 -1.45 16.12
N CYS A 318 -10.18 -2.05 15.82
CA CYS A 318 -10.14 -3.18 14.89
C CYS A 318 -10.22 -4.48 15.71
N HIS A 319 -10.92 -5.47 15.19
CA HIS A 319 -11.06 -6.79 15.81
C HIS A 319 -10.07 -7.76 15.17
N TYR A 320 -9.35 -8.52 16.00
CA TYR A 320 -8.32 -9.47 15.59
C TYR A 320 -8.67 -10.83 16.13
N TYR A 321 -8.62 -11.86 15.27
CA TYR A 321 -8.84 -13.26 15.65
C TYR A 321 -7.57 -14.04 15.37
N LEU A 322 -6.99 -14.66 16.39
CA LEU A 322 -5.88 -15.57 16.23
C LEU A 322 -6.43 -16.98 16.01
N LEU A 323 -6.33 -17.45 14.77
CA LEU A 323 -6.92 -18.72 14.34
C LEU A 323 -5.94 -19.89 14.42
N TYR A 324 -4.64 -19.61 14.41
CA TYR A 324 -3.57 -20.61 14.49
C TYR A 324 -2.34 -19.97 15.12
N ASP A 325 -1.66 -20.70 16.00
CA ASP A 325 -0.42 -20.24 16.62
C ASP A 325 0.39 -21.42 17.13
N ASP A 326 1.53 -21.71 16.47
CA ASP A 326 2.54 -22.64 16.98
C ASP A 326 3.82 -21.91 17.45
N TRP A 327 3.84 -20.58 17.37
CA TRP A 327 4.92 -19.76 17.92
C TRP A 327 4.73 -19.45 19.41
N GLY A 328 3.48 -19.47 19.89
CA GLY A 328 3.14 -19.08 21.25
C GLY A 328 3.06 -17.55 21.41
N CYS A 329 2.43 -16.88 20.45
CA CYS A 329 2.02 -15.48 20.57
C CYS A 329 0.97 -15.25 21.66
N THR A 330 0.17 -16.25 22.02
CA THR A 330 -0.81 -16.17 23.11
C THR A 330 -0.27 -16.52 24.47
N SER A 331 0.91 -17.15 24.56
CA SER A 331 1.41 -17.62 25.84
C SER A 331 1.74 -16.44 26.74
N ASP A 332 1.05 -16.37 27.87
CA ASP A 332 1.25 -15.43 28.97
C ASP A 332 2.59 -15.61 29.70
N GLU A 333 3.48 -16.46 29.19
CA GLU A 333 4.82 -16.73 29.74
C GLU A 333 5.80 -15.58 29.50
N TRP A 334 5.38 -14.38 29.88
CA TRP A 334 6.25 -13.29 30.32
C TRP A 334 6.61 -13.47 31.81
N GLN A 335 7.26 -14.58 32.16
CA GLN A 335 7.96 -14.69 33.45
C GLN A 335 9.26 -13.90 33.39
N VAL A 336 9.18 -12.58 33.49
CA VAL A 336 10.36 -11.73 33.71
C VAL A 336 10.25 -11.06 35.08
N GLY A 337 10.52 -11.85 36.13
CA GLY A 337 11.19 -11.44 37.37
C GLY A 337 10.58 -10.35 38.27
N LEU A 338 9.46 -9.72 37.92
CA LEU A 338 8.80 -8.71 38.75
C LEU A 338 7.32 -9.05 38.82
N GLY A 339 6.87 -9.54 39.97
CA GLY A 339 5.52 -10.07 40.22
C GLY A 339 4.40 -9.05 40.06
N PHE A 340 4.06 -8.72 38.82
CA PHE A 340 2.85 -8.01 38.42
C PHE A 340 2.35 -8.63 37.11
N TYR A 341 1.23 -9.35 37.20
CA TYR A 341 0.50 -9.87 36.04
C TYR A 341 -0.03 -8.69 35.22
N ILE A 342 0.61 -8.41 34.08
CA ILE A 342 -0.04 -7.72 32.96
C ILE A 342 -0.12 -8.78 31.87
N ILE A 343 -1.28 -9.43 31.78
CA ILE A 343 -1.63 -10.35 30.70
C ILE A 343 -1.92 -9.47 29.48
N ALA A 344 -0.86 -9.09 28.76
CA ALA A 344 -0.99 -8.57 27.41
C ALA A 344 -0.42 -9.63 26.50
N SER A 345 -1.29 -10.29 25.72
CA SER A 345 -0.86 -11.25 24.71
C SER A 345 0.18 -10.58 23.80
N PHE A 346 1.28 -11.29 23.50
CA PHE A 346 2.34 -10.77 22.63
C PHE A 346 1.79 -10.35 21.25
N ALA A 347 0.72 -11.00 20.80
CA ALA A 347 -0.02 -10.61 19.60
C ALA A 347 -0.47 -9.13 19.65
N ASN A 348 -0.89 -8.61 20.80
CA ASN A 348 -1.38 -7.24 20.95
C ASN A 348 -0.26 -6.22 20.78
N GLU A 349 0.84 -6.44 21.52
CA GLU A 349 2.00 -5.56 21.46
C GLU A 349 2.56 -5.55 20.04
N LEU A 350 2.78 -6.73 19.45
CA LEU A 350 3.25 -6.87 18.08
C LEU A 350 2.35 -6.12 17.09
N THR A 351 1.05 -6.34 17.17
CA THR A 351 0.05 -5.69 16.30
C THR A 351 0.07 -4.17 16.46
N PHE A 352 0.18 -3.67 17.69
CA PHE A 352 0.26 -2.24 17.97
C PHE A 352 1.57 -1.62 17.49
N GLY A 353 2.70 -2.31 17.67
CA GLY A 353 4.01 -1.92 17.13
C GLY A 353 3.96 -1.77 15.60
N LEU A 354 3.38 -2.75 14.90
CA LEU A 354 3.18 -2.69 13.45
C LEU A 354 2.25 -1.54 13.01
N CYS A 355 1.30 -1.11 13.84
CA CYS A 355 0.48 0.08 13.56
C CYS A 355 1.29 1.38 13.56
N HIS A 356 2.48 1.41 14.16
CA HIS A 356 3.39 2.56 14.17
C HIS A 356 4.42 2.54 13.03
N GLN A 357 4.52 1.42 12.30
CA GLN A 357 5.51 1.23 11.21
C GLN A 357 4.99 1.67 9.83
N TYR A 358 3.82 2.29 9.75
CA TYR A 358 3.29 2.78 8.49
C TYR A 358 3.99 4.08 8.05
N ALA A 359 4.93 3.94 7.13
CA ALA A 359 5.90 4.97 6.81
C ALA A 359 5.35 6.22 6.10
N ARG A 360 4.06 6.25 5.71
CA ARG A 360 3.45 7.40 5.02
C ARG A 360 2.91 8.48 5.96
N THR A 361 3.02 8.30 7.27
CA THR A 361 2.61 9.27 8.30
C THR A 361 3.44 9.08 9.56
N ASN A 362 3.58 10.13 10.38
CA ASN A 362 4.20 10.06 11.70
C ASN A 362 3.17 9.77 12.82
N LYS A 363 2.14 8.99 12.49
CA LYS A 363 1.01 8.70 13.39
C LYS A 363 0.73 7.21 13.33
N SER A 364 0.28 6.65 14.45
CA SER A 364 -0.28 5.30 14.44
C SER A 364 -1.52 5.23 13.54
N VAL A 365 -1.66 4.10 12.85
CA VAL A 365 -2.77 3.83 11.92
C VAL A 365 -3.66 2.70 12.46
N SER A 366 -4.86 2.56 11.87
CA SER A 366 -5.95 1.73 12.42
C SER A 366 -5.78 0.22 12.30
N ILE A 367 -4.83 -0.25 11.50
CA ILE A 367 -4.49 -1.66 11.27
C ILE A 367 -2.96 -1.76 11.06
N PRO A 368 -2.35 -2.94 11.20
CA PRO A 368 -0.91 -3.12 11.02
C PRO A 368 -0.42 -2.63 9.65
N ALA A 369 0.79 -2.05 9.63
CA ALA A 369 1.48 -1.63 8.41
C ALA A 369 1.45 -2.67 7.27
N PRO A 370 1.75 -3.97 7.47
CA PRO A 370 1.71 -4.96 6.40
C PRO A 370 0.35 -5.02 5.69
N VAL A 371 -0.76 -4.95 6.43
CA VAL A 371 -2.11 -5.01 5.85
C VAL A 371 -2.46 -3.69 5.16
N PHE A 372 -2.09 -2.55 5.73
CA PHE A 372 -2.23 -1.27 5.04
C PHE A 372 -1.48 -1.24 3.70
N TYR A 373 -0.29 -1.84 3.66
CA TYR A 373 0.47 -1.94 2.42
C TYR A 373 -0.17 -2.92 1.43
N ALA A 374 -0.77 -4.03 1.89
CA ALA A 374 -1.56 -4.92 1.05
C ALA A 374 -2.74 -4.17 0.40
N HIS A 375 -3.50 -3.35 1.15
CA HIS A 375 -4.56 -2.50 0.55
C HIS A 375 -4.04 -1.55 -0.52
N LEU A 376 -2.88 -0.92 -0.26
CA LEU A 376 -2.27 -0.02 -1.22
C LEU A 376 -1.77 -0.75 -2.47
N ALA A 377 -1.29 -1.98 -2.31
CA ALA A 377 -0.91 -2.86 -3.40
C ALA A 377 -2.12 -3.27 -4.24
N CYS A 378 -3.22 -3.74 -3.63
CA CYS A 378 -4.47 -4.05 -4.30
C CYS A 378 -4.99 -2.85 -5.11
N ALA A 379 -5.01 -1.68 -4.47
CA ALA A 379 -5.42 -0.44 -5.14
C ALA A 379 -4.49 -0.06 -6.31
N ARG A 380 -3.18 -0.29 -6.19
CA ARG A 380 -2.22 -0.04 -7.28
C ARG A 380 -2.42 -1.02 -8.43
N ALA A 381 -2.55 -2.29 -8.14
CA ALA A 381 -2.78 -3.35 -9.12
C ALA A 381 -4.10 -3.15 -9.88
N SER A 382 -5.12 -2.62 -9.21
CA SER A 382 -6.38 -2.19 -9.84
C SER A 382 -6.15 -1.06 -10.85
N VAL A 383 -5.29 -0.08 -10.52
CA VAL A 383 -4.89 1.01 -11.42
C VAL A 383 -4.12 0.49 -12.64
N HIS A 384 -3.21 -0.48 -12.43
CA HIS A 384 -2.49 -1.13 -13.53
C HIS A 384 -3.42 -1.91 -14.45
N SER A 385 -4.31 -2.73 -13.87
CA SER A 385 -5.32 -3.49 -14.60
C SER A 385 -6.22 -2.58 -15.44
N TYR A 386 -6.64 -1.44 -14.88
CA TYR A 386 -7.41 -0.43 -15.61
C TYR A 386 -6.66 0.13 -16.83
N ALA A 387 -5.39 0.50 -16.66
CA ALA A 387 -4.57 1.03 -17.75
C ALA A 387 -4.35 0.00 -18.87
N LEU A 388 -4.14 -1.26 -18.51
CA LEU A 388 -3.94 -2.36 -19.47
C LEU A 388 -5.21 -2.64 -20.28
N ARG A 389 -6.39 -2.69 -19.63
CA ARG A 389 -7.68 -2.86 -20.32
C ARG A 389 -7.94 -1.75 -21.32
N LYS A 390 -7.75 -0.49 -20.91
CA LYS A 390 -7.94 0.67 -21.81
C LYS A 390 -6.99 0.66 -23.01
N LYS A 391 -5.75 0.15 -22.84
CA LYS A 391 -4.82 0.00 -23.95
C LYS A 391 -5.33 -1.04 -24.95
N GLY A 392 -5.76 -2.21 -24.46
CA GLY A 392 -6.38 -3.25 -25.29
C GLY A 392 -7.61 -2.76 -26.05
N ASP A 393 -8.54 -2.07 -25.38
CA ASP A 393 -9.74 -1.52 -26.03
C ASP A 393 -9.40 -0.52 -27.14
N ARG A 394 -8.34 0.28 -26.96
CA ARG A 394 -7.87 1.23 -27.99
C ARG A 394 -7.25 0.50 -29.18
N GLU A 395 -6.46 -0.54 -28.94
CA GLU A 395 -5.83 -1.35 -29.98
C GLU A 395 -6.89 -2.10 -30.80
N VAL A 396 -7.90 -2.68 -30.15
CA VAL A 396 -9.06 -3.31 -30.81
C VAL A 396 -9.79 -2.29 -31.68
N ARG A 397 -10.19 -1.13 -31.14
CA ARG A 397 -10.84 -0.08 -31.94
C ARG A 397 -9.99 0.40 -33.11
N GLN A 398 -8.68 0.52 -32.94
CA GLN A 398 -7.79 0.90 -34.03
C GLN A 398 -7.70 -0.19 -35.11
N SER A 399 -7.69 -1.47 -34.72
CA SER A 399 -7.76 -2.58 -35.68
C SER A 399 -9.10 -2.63 -36.41
N GLU A 400 -10.22 -2.41 -35.73
CA GLU A 400 -11.55 -2.34 -36.35
C GLU A 400 -11.66 -1.17 -37.33
N LEU A 401 -11.11 0.00 -36.98
CA LEU A 401 -11.04 1.16 -37.86
C LEU A 401 -10.16 0.93 -39.08
N ARG A 402 -9.02 0.24 -38.93
CA ARG A 402 -8.14 -0.13 -40.06
C ARG A 402 -8.81 -1.15 -40.97
N ALA A 403 -9.40 -2.19 -40.41
CA ALA A 403 -10.17 -3.19 -41.16
C ALA A 403 -11.37 -2.55 -41.92
N SER A 404 -12.03 -1.55 -41.31
CA SER A 404 -13.12 -0.80 -41.96
C SER A 404 -12.61 0.14 -43.08
N ALA A 405 -11.38 0.64 -42.98
CA ALA A 405 -10.75 1.49 -44.00
C ALA A 405 -10.17 0.68 -45.18
N GLU A 406 -9.82 -0.59 -44.95
CA GLU A 406 -9.30 -1.53 -45.95
C GLU A 406 -10.42 -2.32 -46.66
N ALA A 407 -11.68 -2.19 -46.22
CA ALA A 407 -12.82 -2.77 -46.93
C ALA A 407 -13.01 -2.09 -48.30
N PRO A 408 -13.18 -2.85 -49.41
CA PRO A 408 -13.34 -2.27 -50.73
C PRO A 408 -14.58 -1.37 -50.80
N GLN A 409 -14.38 -0.11 -51.19
CA GLN A 409 -15.47 0.84 -51.42
C GLN A 409 -16.32 0.37 -52.60
N MET A 410 -17.50 -0.20 -52.32
CA MET A 410 -18.60 -0.17 -53.27
C MET A 410 -19.09 1.28 -53.36
N GLY A 411 -19.11 1.82 -54.59
CA GLY A 411 -19.33 3.24 -54.89
C GLY A 411 -20.65 3.84 -54.38
N PRO A 412 -20.77 5.17 -54.39
CA PRO A 412 -21.77 5.88 -53.59
C PRO A 412 -23.17 5.85 -54.22
N SER A 413 -24.21 5.62 -53.40
CA SER A 413 -25.51 6.25 -53.62
C SER A 413 -25.66 7.41 -52.64
N ILE A 414 -25.74 8.61 -53.20
CA ILE A 414 -26.01 9.86 -52.49
C ILE A 414 -27.44 9.81 -51.96
N ASP A 415 -27.64 9.94 -50.64
CA ASP A 415 -28.53 10.98 -50.11
C ASP A 415 -28.47 11.13 -48.59
N SER A 416 -28.57 12.39 -48.19
CA SER A 416 -28.86 12.96 -46.87
C SER A 416 -27.75 13.11 -45.81
N ILE A 417 -27.50 14.40 -45.56
CA ILE A 417 -26.61 15.08 -44.61
C ILE A 417 -27.11 14.93 -43.16
N GLY A 418 -26.17 14.73 -42.21
CA GLY A 418 -26.42 14.85 -40.78
C GLY A 418 -25.14 15.12 -39.99
N ILE A 419 -24.93 16.37 -39.60
CA ILE A 419 -23.76 16.94 -38.91
C ILE A 419 -23.63 16.40 -37.47
N ILE A 420 -22.43 15.93 -37.05
CA ILE A 420 -22.02 15.92 -35.64
C ILE A 420 -20.59 16.47 -35.50
N ARG A 421 -20.46 17.51 -34.67
CA ARG A 421 -19.26 18.33 -34.42
C ARG A 421 -18.16 17.56 -33.68
N LYS A 422 -16.91 17.72 -34.14
CA LYS A 422 -15.67 17.38 -33.40
C LYS A 422 -15.56 18.20 -32.12
N GLY A 423 -15.62 17.55 -30.96
CA GLY A 423 -15.23 18.14 -29.68
C GLY A 423 -13.70 18.20 -29.56
N LYS A 424 -13.13 19.41 -29.53
CA LYS A 424 -11.72 19.66 -29.22
C LYS A 424 -11.43 19.23 -27.77
N ILE A 425 -10.52 18.27 -27.59
CA ILE A 425 -9.85 18.05 -26.29
C ILE A 425 -8.84 19.20 -26.16
N GLY A 426 -9.05 20.08 -25.19
CA GLY A 426 -8.17 21.23 -24.93
C GLY A 426 -6.78 20.81 -24.43
N PRO A 427 -5.77 21.68 -24.58
CA PRO A 427 -4.39 21.40 -24.19
C PRO A 427 -4.27 21.13 -22.69
N VAL A 428 -3.55 20.06 -22.35
CA VAL A 428 -3.09 19.78 -20.99
C VAL A 428 -1.88 20.68 -20.74
N GLU A 429 -2.05 21.75 -19.99
CA GLU A 429 -0.92 22.56 -19.53
C GLU A 429 -0.15 21.79 -18.46
N LEU A 430 1.05 21.31 -18.85
CA LEU A 430 2.11 20.91 -17.95
C LEU A 430 2.82 22.17 -17.45
N TYR A 431 2.82 22.37 -16.14
CA TYR A 431 3.78 23.27 -15.49
C TYR A 431 4.82 22.36 -14.86
N VAL A 432 6.08 22.50 -15.29
CA VAL A 432 7.23 21.75 -14.75
C VAL A 432 7.79 22.49 -13.55
#